data_AF-A0A4R8GCQ2-F1
#
_entry.id   AF-A0A4R8GCQ2-F1
#
_cell.length_a   1.000
_cell.length_b   1.000
_cell.length_c   1.000
_cell.angle_alpha   90.00
_cell.angle_beta   90.00
_cell.angle_gamma   90.00
#
_symmetry.space_group_name_H-M   'P 1'
#
loop_
_entity.id
_entity.type
_entity.pdbx_description
1 polymer ?
#
loop_
_entity_poly.entity_id
_entity_poly.type
_entity_poly.pdbx_seq_one_letter_code
_entity_poly.pdbx_strand_id
1 'polypeptide(L)'
;MWRSLRRLLSRCPMWRPEARPFRIAAALAACLALVGPAPARTTDPAFPALDCAALWDATADFRALYALAEGPPDEARAMARAFRDAAVALSDDPEAEVDARIAKLRPIYLLLLKRYILNGNRRARDRYVRLSGLCDDFGRDAALPGHQGPGR
;
A
#
# COMPACT_ATOMS: atom_id res chain seq x y z
N MET A 1 -57.08 -13.95 0.95
CA MET A 1 -55.98 -14.93 0.85
C MET A 1 -54.98 -14.64 1.96
N TRP A 2 -55.18 -15.24 3.14
CA TRP A 2 -54.42 -16.42 3.63
C TRP A 2 -53.00 -16.00 4.05
N ARG A 3 -52.72 -15.71 5.33
CA ARG A 3 -52.54 -16.68 6.44
C ARG A 3 -51.76 -17.93 6.00
N SER A 4 -50.71 -18.24 6.75
CA SER A 4 -49.85 -19.44 6.66
C SER A 4 -48.70 -19.23 5.65
N LEU A 5 -47.42 -19.41 5.97
CA LEU A 5 -46.82 -20.37 6.87
C LEU A 5 -45.66 -19.75 7.67
N ARG A 6 -45.97 -19.30 8.89
CA ARG A 6 -45.14 -19.62 10.05
C ARG A 6 -45.23 -21.14 10.22
N ARG A 7 -44.22 -21.90 9.81
CA ARG A 7 -43.99 -23.31 10.20
C ARG A 7 -42.69 -23.80 9.57
N LEU A 8 -41.58 -23.47 10.21
CA LEU A 8 -40.30 -24.20 10.13
C LEU A 8 -39.44 -23.94 11.38
N LEU A 9 -40.12 -23.79 12.52
CA LEU A 9 -39.53 -23.86 13.87
C LEU A 9 -40.14 -25.08 14.55
N SER A 10 -39.65 -26.27 14.19
CA SER A 10 -40.03 -27.53 14.86
C SER A 10 -38.90 -28.55 14.70
N ARG A 11 -37.83 -28.33 15.46
CA ARG A 11 -36.91 -29.38 15.95
C ARG A 11 -36.01 -28.80 17.06
N CYS A 12 -36.64 -28.30 18.12
CA CYS A 12 -35.98 -28.15 19.41
C CYS A 12 -36.35 -29.40 20.23
N PRO A 13 -35.42 -30.34 20.48
CA PRO A 13 -35.64 -31.34 21.52
C PRO A 13 -35.74 -30.62 22.87
N MET A 14 -36.72 -31.08 23.66
CA MET A 14 -36.98 -30.74 25.05
C MET A 14 -35.69 -30.49 25.85
N TRP A 15 -35.62 -29.32 26.48
CA TRP A 15 -34.84 -29.16 27.70
C TRP A 15 -35.77 -28.63 28.80
N ARG A 16 -35.99 -29.46 29.81
CA ARG A 16 -36.70 -29.07 31.03
C ARG A 16 -35.78 -28.22 31.91
N PRO A 17 -36.34 -27.27 32.67
CA PRO A 17 -35.58 -26.42 33.56
C PRO A 17 -35.45 -27.11 34.93
N GLU A 18 -34.23 -27.31 35.40
CA GLU A 18 -33.96 -27.49 36.82
C GLU A 18 -33.01 -26.39 37.27
N ALA A 19 -33.54 -25.58 38.19
CA ALA A 19 -32.82 -24.51 38.85
C ALA A 19 -31.70 -25.07 39.71
N ARG A 20 -30.54 -24.39 39.74
CA ARG A 20 -30.10 -23.68 40.94
C ARG A 20 -28.89 -22.76 40.66
N PRO A 21 -28.77 -21.69 41.46
CA PRO A 21 -27.94 -20.53 41.18
C PRO A 21 -26.49 -20.79 41.62
N PHE A 22 -25.67 -19.74 41.59
CA PHE A 22 -24.25 -19.73 41.97
C PHE A 22 -23.27 -20.12 40.86
N ARG A 23 -22.80 -19.08 40.15
CA ARG A 23 -21.37 -18.71 39.97
C ARG A 23 -21.18 -17.91 38.67
N ILE A 24 -21.98 -16.84 38.49
CA ILE A 24 -21.69 -15.80 37.50
C ILE A 24 -20.77 -14.79 38.21
N ALA A 25 -19.47 -15.08 38.31
CA ALA A 25 -18.51 -14.08 38.78
C ALA A 25 -17.08 -14.30 38.27
N ALA A 26 -16.69 -15.50 37.83
CA ALA A 26 -15.28 -15.78 37.52
C ALA A 26 -14.93 -15.82 36.02
N ALA A 27 -15.92 -15.86 35.11
CA ALA A 27 -15.63 -16.07 33.69
C ALA A 27 -15.49 -14.78 32.85
N LEU A 28 -15.89 -13.62 33.36
CA LEU A 28 -15.84 -12.36 32.59
C LEU A 28 -14.50 -11.62 32.69
N ALA A 29 -13.60 -12.01 33.60
CA ALA A 29 -12.28 -11.38 33.73
C ALA A 29 -11.23 -11.93 32.75
N ALA A 30 -11.46 -13.08 32.12
CA ALA A 30 -10.46 -13.73 31.26
C ALA A 30 -10.48 -13.27 29.79
N CYS A 31 -11.54 -12.61 29.32
CA CYS A 31 -11.65 -12.15 27.92
C CYS A 31 -11.12 -10.73 27.66
N LEU A 32 -10.72 -9.99 28.70
CA LEU A 32 -10.20 -8.62 28.57
C LEU A 32 -8.67 -8.51 28.46
N ALA A 33 -7.94 -9.63 28.56
CA ALA A 33 -6.47 -9.62 28.59
C ALA A 33 -5.79 -9.81 27.23
N LEU A 34 -6.53 -9.84 26.11
CA LEU A 34 -5.98 -10.15 24.78
C LEU A 34 -6.03 -8.99 23.77
N VAL A 35 -6.32 -7.77 24.22
CA VAL A 35 -6.06 -6.57 23.40
C VAL A 35 -4.62 -6.13 23.69
N GLY A 36 -3.66 -6.92 23.21
CA GLY A 36 -2.28 -6.44 23.11
C GLY A 36 -2.25 -5.21 22.20
N PRO A 37 -1.38 -4.21 22.47
CA PRO A 37 -1.21 -3.10 21.54
C PRO A 37 -0.82 -3.70 20.18
N ALA A 38 -1.59 -3.37 19.14
CA ALA A 38 -1.12 -3.60 17.78
C ALA A 38 0.27 -2.92 17.66
N PRO A 39 1.27 -3.55 17.03
CA PRO A 39 2.53 -2.86 16.80
C PRO A 39 2.20 -1.57 16.07
N ALA A 40 2.66 -0.44 16.61
CA ALA A 40 2.68 0.80 15.88
C ALA A 40 3.36 0.49 14.55
N ARG A 41 2.66 0.68 13.42
CA ARG A 41 3.32 0.68 12.12
C ARG A 41 4.31 1.83 12.20
N THR A 42 5.56 1.52 12.48
CA THR A 42 6.65 2.47 12.33
C THR A 42 6.60 2.90 10.88
N THR A 43 6.12 4.12 10.64
CA THR A 43 6.07 4.70 9.31
C THR A 43 7.51 4.72 8.82
N ASP A 44 7.79 3.97 7.75
CA ASP A 44 9.13 3.93 7.15
C ASP A 44 9.56 5.35 6.79
N PRO A 45 10.64 5.89 7.37
CA PRO A 45 11.02 7.28 7.17
C PRO A 45 11.45 7.55 5.72
N ALA A 46 11.88 6.53 4.99
CA ALA A 46 12.21 6.62 3.57
C ALA A 46 10.97 6.66 2.65
N PHE A 47 9.75 6.52 3.19
CA PHE A 47 8.52 6.69 2.43
C PHE A 47 8.19 8.19 2.26
N PRO A 48 7.81 8.67 1.05
CA PRO A 48 7.58 7.91 -0.19
C PRO A 48 8.80 7.81 -1.12
N ALA A 49 9.95 8.39 -0.76
CA ALA A 49 11.13 8.49 -1.62
C ALA A 49 11.55 7.14 -2.22
N LEU A 50 11.53 6.07 -1.42
CA LEU A 50 11.90 4.72 -1.88
C LEU A 50 10.96 4.19 -2.98
N ASP A 51 9.65 4.31 -2.78
CA ASP A 51 8.64 3.91 -3.75
C ASP A 51 8.73 4.74 -5.05
N CYS A 52 9.02 6.03 -4.91
CA CYS A 52 9.19 6.94 -6.04
C CYS A 52 10.45 6.62 -6.86
N ALA A 53 11.57 6.30 -6.21
CA ALA A 53 12.78 5.85 -6.87
C ALA A 53 12.51 4.58 -7.70
N ALA A 54 11.85 3.59 -7.10
CA ALA A 54 11.51 2.34 -7.77
C ALA A 54 10.50 2.53 -8.91
N LEU A 55 9.53 3.43 -8.76
CA LEU A 55 8.55 3.75 -9.80
C LEU A 55 9.22 4.39 -11.02
N TRP A 56 10.11 5.36 -10.81
CA TRP A 56 10.81 6.04 -11.90
C TRP A 56 11.85 5.14 -12.57
N ASP A 57 12.52 4.26 -11.82
CA ASP A 57 13.41 3.25 -12.42
C ASP A 57 12.60 2.27 -13.30
N ALA A 58 11.45 1.79 -12.81
CA ALA A 58 10.55 0.98 -13.61
C ALA A 58 9.99 1.73 -14.84
N THR A 59 9.80 3.04 -14.74
CA THR A 59 9.37 3.90 -15.85
C THR A 59 10.45 4.01 -16.91
N ALA A 60 11.71 4.15 -16.51
CA ALA A 60 12.85 4.13 -17.42
C ALA A 60 12.95 2.79 -18.17
N ASP A 61 12.83 1.67 -17.45
CA ASP A 61 12.80 0.33 -18.05
C ASP A 61 11.63 0.17 -19.03
N PHE A 62 10.43 0.63 -18.64
CA PHE A 62 9.26 0.56 -19.51
C PHE A 62 9.45 1.38 -20.79
N ARG A 63 9.95 2.62 -20.68
CA ARG A 63 10.25 3.49 -21.83
C ARG A 63 11.27 2.84 -22.77
N ALA A 64 12.32 2.23 -22.22
CA ALA A 64 13.35 1.55 -23.00
C ALA A 64 12.83 0.30 -23.72
N LEU A 65 11.95 -0.48 -23.08
CA LEU A 65 11.43 -1.73 -23.63
C LEU A 65 10.34 -1.53 -24.69
N TYR A 66 9.48 -0.52 -24.53
CA TYR A 66 8.27 -0.40 -25.34
C TYR A 66 8.23 0.84 -26.23
N ALA A 67 9.01 1.89 -25.95
CA ALA A 67 8.97 3.16 -26.70
C ALA A 67 7.56 3.80 -26.81
N LEU A 68 6.66 3.49 -25.87
CA LEU A 68 5.26 3.95 -25.87
C LEU A 68 4.96 5.07 -24.87
N ALA A 69 5.80 5.24 -23.84
CA ALA A 69 5.59 6.27 -22.82
C ALA A 69 6.33 7.56 -23.20
N GLU A 70 5.71 8.70 -22.92
CA GLU A 70 6.30 10.02 -23.15
C GLU A 70 7.65 10.18 -22.44
N GLY A 71 8.60 10.85 -23.10
CA GLY A 71 9.93 11.19 -22.55
C GLY A 71 11.01 10.12 -22.76
N PRO A 72 12.30 10.51 -22.85
CA PRO A 72 13.40 9.56 -22.95
C PRO A 72 13.55 8.73 -21.65
N PRO A 73 14.11 7.50 -21.72
CA PRO A 73 14.42 6.70 -20.53
C PRO A 73 15.36 7.41 -19.55
N ASP A 74 16.32 8.19 -20.05
CA ASP A 74 17.35 8.83 -19.22
C ASP A 74 16.80 9.91 -18.29
N GLU A 75 15.73 10.59 -18.69
CA GLU A 75 15.01 11.54 -17.82
C GLU A 75 14.39 10.81 -16.63
N ALA A 76 13.69 9.69 -16.86
CA ALA A 76 13.14 8.87 -15.78
C ALA A 76 14.25 8.31 -14.87
N ARG A 77 15.41 7.92 -15.43
CA ARG A 77 16.56 7.50 -14.61
C ARG A 77 17.11 8.63 -13.74
N ALA A 78 17.11 9.86 -14.24
CA ALA A 78 17.53 11.02 -13.45
C ALA A 78 16.59 11.27 -12.26
N MET A 79 15.27 11.17 -12.49
CA MET A 79 14.27 11.25 -11.43
C MET A 79 14.44 10.12 -10.41
N ALA A 80 14.61 8.88 -10.88
CA ALA A 80 14.84 7.73 -10.00
C ALA A 80 16.04 7.94 -9.07
N ARG A 81 17.16 8.46 -9.59
CA ARG A 81 18.34 8.81 -8.79
C ARG A 81 18.04 9.88 -7.74
N ALA A 82 17.35 10.95 -8.11
CA ALA A 82 17.00 12.01 -7.17
C ALA A 82 16.16 11.51 -5.98
N PHE A 83 15.15 10.66 -6.24
CA PHE A 83 14.38 10.05 -5.16
C PHE A 83 15.18 9.03 -4.36
N ARG A 84 16.08 8.28 -5.01
CA ARG A 84 16.98 7.35 -4.32
C ARG A 84 17.87 8.09 -3.34
N ASP A 85 18.48 9.19 -3.76
CA ASP A 85 19.34 10.01 -2.90
C ASP A 85 18.55 10.59 -1.73
N ALA A 86 17.30 11.01 -1.96
CA ALA A 86 16.41 11.43 -0.89
C ALA A 86 16.06 10.26 0.07
N ALA A 87 15.84 9.05 -0.44
CA ALA A 87 15.57 7.87 0.38
C ALA A 87 16.77 7.50 1.26
N VAL A 88 17.99 7.59 0.73
CA VAL A 88 19.23 7.40 1.50
C VAL A 88 19.36 8.45 2.59
N ALA A 89 19.07 9.73 2.29
CA ALA A 89 19.15 10.81 3.27
C ALA A 89 18.11 10.71 4.40
N LEU A 90 16.95 10.07 4.14
CA LEU A 90 15.87 9.89 5.11
C LEU A 90 15.95 8.57 5.90
N SER A 91 16.77 7.62 5.44
CA SER A 91 16.86 6.30 6.05
C SER A 91 18.02 6.21 7.04
N ASP A 92 17.81 5.45 8.12
CA ASP A 92 18.90 4.99 9.00
C ASP A 92 19.58 3.72 8.45
N ASP A 93 19.03 3.12 7.39
CA ASP A 93 19.56 1.90 6.76
C ASP A 93 20.86 2.21 5.97
N PRO A 94 21.76 1.22 5.84
CA PRO A 94 22.86 1.31 4.88
C PRO A 94 22.35 1.56 3.46
N GLU A 95 23.09 2.36 2.68
CA GLU A 95 22.77 2.70 1.29
C GLU A 95 22.48 1.46 0.42
N ALA A 96 23.25 0.37 0.62
CA ALA A 96 23.04 -0.89 -0.09
C ALA A 96 21.69 -1.57 0.23
N GLU A 97 21.15 -1.39 1.43
CA GLU A 97 19.84 -1.92 1.82
C GLU A 97 18.72 -1.08 1.18
N VAL A 98 18.89 0.26 1.12
CA VAL A 98 17.98 1.14 0.37
C VAL A 98 17.91 0.71 -1.10
N ASP A 99 19.06 0.48 -1.73
CA ASP A 99 19.13 0.02 -3.12
C ASP A 99 18.49 -1.38 -3.31
N ALA A 100 18.71 -2.30 -2.37
CA ALA A 100 18.08 -3.62 -2.41
C ALA A 100 16.55 -3.54 -2.32
N ARG A 101 16.02 -2.64 -1.48
CA ARG A 101 14.59 -2.38 -1.34
C ARG A 101 14.00 -1.77 -2.62
N ILE A 102 14.69 -0.80 -3.24
CA ILE A 102 14.30 -0.22 -4.53
C ILE A 102 14.26 -1.30 -5.61
N ALA A 103 15.30 -2.12 -5.71
CA ALA A 103 15.40 -3.21 -6.68
C ALA A 103 14.26 -4.24 -6.51
N LYS A 104 13.83 -4.50 -5.28
CA LYS A 104 12.70 -5.39 -4.97
C LYS A 104 11.35 -4.82 -5.42
N LEU A 105 11.15 -3.50 -5.33
CA LEU A 105 9.92 -2.83 -5.75
C LEU A 105 9.83 -2.64 -7.26
N ARG A 106 10.95 -2.43 -7.94
CA ARG A 106 11.01 -2.21 -9.39
C ARG A 106 10.16 -3.16 -10.24
N PRO A 107 10.23 -4.51 -10.10
CA PRO A 107 9.40 -5.41 -10.91
C PRO A 107 7.89 -5.26 -10.63
N ILE A 108 7.51 -4.83 -9.42
CA ILE A 108 6.12 -4.59 -9.05
C ILE A 108 5.59 -3.36 -9.81
N TYR A 109 6.39 -2.29 -9.87
CA TYR A 109 6.02 -1.07 -10.58
C TYR A 109 6.10 -1.23 -12.10
N LEU A 110 7.03 -2.04 -12.62
CA LEU A 110 7.01 -2.40 -14.04
C LEU A 110 5.74 -3.17 -14.41
N LEU A 111 5.29 -4.09 -13.55
CA LEU A 111 4.02 -4.79 -13.76
C LEU A 111 2.81 -3.84 -13.68
N LEU A 112 2.84 -2.87 -12.78
CA LEU A 112 1.81 -1.83 -12.69
C LEU A 112 1.71 -1.05 -14.00
N LEU A 113 2.84 -0.58 -14.53
CA LEU A 113 2.94 0.14 -15.81
C LEU A 113 2.42 -0.70 -16.98
N LYS A 114 2.85 -1.97 -17.09
CA LYS A 114 2.35 -2.89 -18.13
C LYS A 114 0.82 -3.05 -18.06
N ARG A 115 0.28 -3.26 -16.86
CA ARG A 115 -1.19 -3.39 -16.68
C ARG A 115 -1.93 -2.11 -17.00
N TYR A 116 -1.39 -0.96 -16.65
CA TYR A 116 -1.99 0.32 -16.98
C TYR A 116 -1.92 0.61 -18.48
N ILE A 117 -0.71 0.70 -19.04
CA ILE A 117 -0.45 1.25 -20.37
C ILE A 117 -0.79 0.24 -21.46
N LEU A 118 -0.30 -1.00 -21.34
CA LEU A 118 -0.50 -2.01 -22.40
C LEU A 118 -1.87 -2.67 -22.33
N ASN A 119 -2.39 -2.91 -21.11
CA ASN A 119 -3.64 -3.65 -20.93
C ASN A 119 -4.85 -2.74 -20.66
N GLY A 120 -4.67 -1.42 -20.59
CA GLY A 120 -5.76 -0.46 -20.32
C GLY A 120 -6.47 -0.67 -18.99
N ASN A 121 -5.83 -1.30 -17.99
CA ASN A 121 -6.49 -1.65 -16.74
C ASN A 121 -6.76 -0.40 -15.88
N ARG A 122 -8.03 -0.05 -15.69
CA ARG A 122 -8.45 1.14 -14.92
C ARG A 122 -7.95 1.14 -13.48
N ARG A 123 -7.98 0.00 -12.78
CA ARG A 123 -7.49 -0.07 -11.39
C ARG A 123 -5.98 0.14 -11.30
N ALA A 124 -5.24 -0.35 -12.29
CA ALA A 124 -3.80 -0.10 -12.40
C ALA A 124 -3.53 1.39 -12.69
N ARG A 125 -4.30 2.00 -13.60
CA ARG A 125 -4.25 3.45 -13.85
C ARG A 125 -4.46 4.26 -12.58
N ASP A 126 -5.53 3.99 -11.84
CA ASP A 126 -5.85 4.73 -10.61
C ASP A 126 -4.74 4.61 -9.56
N ARG A 127 -4.13 3.43 -9.47
CA ARG A 127 -3.00 3.19 -8.56
C ARG A 127 -1.75 3.93 -9.02
N TYR A 128 -1.44 3.90 -10.32
CA TYR A 128 -0.33 4.65 -10.89
C TYR A 128 -0.50 6.16 -10.65
N VAL A 129 -1.65 6.74 -11.01
CA VAL A 129 -1.93 8.18 -10.86
C VAL A 129 -1.81 8.64 -9.41
N ARG A 130 -2.32 7.85 -8.46
CA ARG A 130 -2.15 8.17 -7.03
C ARG A 130 -0.70 8.12 -6.58
N LEU A 131 0.05 7.12 -7.02
CA LEU A 131 1.46 6.97 -6.62
C LEU A 131 2.34 8.03 -7.29
N SER A 132 2.17 8.29 -8.59
CA SER A 132 2.92 9.33 -9.29
C SER A 132 2.61 10.71 -8.73
N GLY A 133 1.34 11.00 -8.40
CA GLY A 133 0.97 12.25 -7.73
C GLY A 133 1.63 12.42 -6.36
N LEU A 134 1.70 11.35 -5.55
CA LEU A 134 2.45 11.37 -4.30
C LEU A 134 3.94 11.67 -4.50
N CYS A 135 4.54 11.12 -5.56
CA CYS A 135 5.93 11.40 -5.92
C CYS A 135 6.12 12.85 -6.38
N ASP A 136 5.20 13.39 -7.16
CA ASP A 136 5.25 14.78 -7.61
C ASP A 136 5.10 15.77 -6.45
N ASP A 137 4.24 15.46 -5.48
CA ASP A 137 4.06 16.25 -4.26
C ASP A 137 5.34 16.23 -3.42
N PHE A 138 5.86 15.04 -3.11
CA PHE A 138 7.10 14.90 -2.34
C PHE A 138 8.29 15.55 -3.05
N GLY A 139 8.43 15.34 -4.36
CA GLY A 139 9.52 15.90 -5.16
C GLY A 139 9.51 17.43 -5.13
N ARG A 140 8.32 18.05 -5.17
CA ARG A 140 8.16 19.50 -5.02
C ARG A 140 8.55 19.99 -3.64
N ASP A 141 8.02 19.33 -2.60
CA ASP A 141 8.24 19.72 -1.20
C ASP A 141 9.72 19.58 -0.79
N ALA A 142 10.40 18.56 -1.29
CA ALA A 142 11.83 18.33 -1.08
C ALA A 142 12.73 19.05 -2.12
N ALA A 143 12.15 19.86 -3.01
CA ALA A 143 12.84 20.60 -4.07
C ALA A 143 13.77 19.72 -4.95
N LEU A 144 13.36 18.48 -5.22
CA LEU A 144 14.13 17.53 -6.01
C LEU A 144 14.26 17.97 -7.48
N PRO A 145 15.39 17.68 -8.14
CA PRO A 145 15.55 17.88 -9.58
C PRO A 145 14.41 17.24 -10.38
N GLY A 146 13.89 17.97 -11.38
CA GLY A 146 12.75 17.53 -12.20
C GLY A 146 11.37 17.80 -11.58
N HIS A 147 11.31 18.29 -10.33
CA HIS A 147 10.07 18.59 -9.62
C HIS A 147 10.01 20.04 -9.09
N GLN A 148 10.84 20.95 -9.58
CA GLN A 148 10.70 22.36 -9.21
C GLN A 148 9.48 22.95 -9.91
N GLY A 149 8.53 23.50 -9.12
CA GLY A 149 7.41 24.25 -9.68
C GLY A 149 7.90 25.45 -10.48
N PRO A 150 7.06 26.09 -11.31
CA PRO A 150 7.44 27.34 -11.96
C PRO A 150 7.89 28.32 -10.87
N GLY A 151 9.14 28.76 -10.95
CA GLY A 151 9.76 29.64 -9.95
C GLY A 151 8.82 30.80 -9.62
N ARG A 152 8.56 30.99 -8.32
CA ARG A 152 7.81 32.16 -7.84
C ARG A 152 8.66 33.42 -7.99
#